data_AF-A0A0Q5JRI8-F1
#
_entry.id   AF-A0A0Q5JRI8-F1
#
_cell.length_a   1.000
_cell.length_b   1.000
_cell.length_c   1.000
_cell.angle_alpha   90.00
_cell.angle_beta   90.00
_cell.angle_gamma   90.00
#
_symmetry.space_group_name_H-M   'P 1'
#
loop_
_entity.id
_entity.type
_entity.pdbx_description
1 polymer ?
#
loop_
_entity_poly.entity_id
_entity_poly.type
_entity_poly.pdbx_seq_one_letter_code
_entity_poly.pdbx_strand_id
1 'polypeptide(L)'
;MLSMYRPGGGWMHRMPAGPKLACLALVALVLAALPSTWATAPVAVGASAALYVGCGMGVLAGVRVLGCQAWALRWVIVVTAVGQLLFLGPEAAVANTARVVAALLVAGLVPLTTPVAATLDALEHGLRPLRPVGVDAARVALLVTIALTTIPVLSKLAGDIRDAQRARGLRPSLARGALPFLVVTLRHADDLGDALAARGIR
;
A
#
# COMPACT_ATOMS: atom_id res chain seq x y z
N MET A 1 -14.98 -1.27 -5.55
CA MET A 1 -14.41 -2.36 -4.72
C MET A 1 -12.90 -2.21 -4.61
N LEU A 2 -12.43 -1.34 -3.73
CA LEU A 2 -11.01 -1.24 -3.35
C LEU A 2 -10.98 -0.68 -1.93
N SER A 3 -11.23 -1.55 -0.95
CA SER A 3 -10.95 -1.21 0.44
C SER A 3 -10.88 -2.49 1.25
N MET A 4 -9.70 -3.10 1.30
CA MET A 4 -9.34 -4.06 2.37
C MET A 4 -9.07 -3.34 3.70
N TYR A 5 -9.36 -2.04 3.78
CA TYR A 5 -9.22 -1.25 4.99
C TYR A 5 -10.28 -1.68 6.00
N ARG A 6 -9.83 -2.18 7.14
CA ARG A 6 -10.71 -2.38 8.29
C ARG A 6 -10.55 -1.18 9.23
N PRO A 7 -11.60 -0.38 9.45
CA PRO A 7 -11.56 0.68 10.44
C PRO A 7 -11.36 0.04 11.83
N GLY A 8 -10.29 0.45 12.52
CA GLY A 8 -9.97 0.00 13.87
C GLY A 8 -9.55 1.22 14.70
N GLY A 9 -10.08 1.37 15.92
CA GLY A 9 -9.91 2.56 16.75
C GLY A 9 -8.55 2.70 17.47
N GLY A 10 -7.53 1.96 17.06
CA GLY A 10 -6.23 1.89 17.73
C GLY A 10 -5.36 3.14 17.59
N TRP A 11 -4.32 3.25 18.43
CA TRP A 11 -3.34 4.35 18.43
C TRP A 11 -2.69 4.58 17.05
N MET A 12 -2.44 3.49 16.31
CA MET A 12 -1.88 3.49 14.95
C MET A 12 -2.83 4.08 13.88
N HIS A 13 -4.11 4.27 14.21
CA HIS A 13 -5.12 4.87 13.33
C HIS A 13 -5.16 6.40 13.46
N ARG A 14 -4.67 6.92 14.59
CA ARG A 14 -4.67 8.35 14.90
C ARG A 14 -3.37 9.06 14.48
N MET A 15 -2.33 8.30 14.11
CA MET A 15 -1.08 8.86 13.60
C MET A 15 -1.21 9.27 12.13
N PRO A 16 -0.62 10.42 11.72
CA PRO A 16 -0.54 10.80 10.32
C PRO A 16 0.23 9.74 9.52
N ALA A 17 -0.23 9.46 8.30
CA ALA A 17 0.25 8.34 7.49
C ALA A 17 1.74 8.41 7.17
N GLY A 18 2.31 9.62 6.99
CA GLY A 18 3.75 9.82 6.70
C GLY A 18 4.69 9.18 7.72
N PRO A 19 4.72 9.66 8.98
CA PRO A 19 5.61 9.08 10.00
C PRO A 19 5.28 7.63 10.32
N LYS A 20 4.03 7.19 10.18
CA LYS A 20 3.66 5.78 10.34
C LYS A 20 4.28 4.90 9.25
N LEU A 21 4.23 5.32 7.99
CA LEU A 21 4.87 4.61 6.87
C LEU A 21 6.38 4.56 7.06
N ALA A 22 7.00 5.69 7.43
CA ALA A 22 8.44 5.74 7.69
C ALA A 22 8.83 4.84 8.88
N CYS A 23 8.07 4.86 9.98
CA CYS A 23 8.30 4.01 11.14
C CYS A 23 8.16 2.52 10.80
N LEU A 24 7.08 2.12 10.12
CA LEU A 24 6.89 0.73 9.70
C LEU A 24 7.94 0.28 8.69
N ALA A 25 8.35 1.16 7.76
CA ALA A 25 9.43 0.88 6.82
C ALA A 25 10.77 0.72 7.56
N LEU A 26 11.06 1.57 8.55
CA LEU A 26 12.26 1.48 9.36
C LEU A 26 12.26 0.21 10.21
N VAL A 27 11.14 -0.15 10.83
CA VAL A 27 10.99 -1.41 11.57
C VAL A 27 11.18 -2.61 10.64
N ALA A 28 10.58 -2.61 9.45
CA ALA A 28 10.78 -3.68 8.47
C ALA A 28 12.24 -3.77 8.01
N LEU A 29 12.91 -2.63 7.80
CA LEU A 29 14.33 -2.55 7.43
C LEU A 29 15.22 -3.07 8.55
N VAL A 30 14.98 -2.65 9.79
CA VAL A 30 15.72 -3.13 10.97
C VAL A 30 15.56 -4.64 11.09
N LEU A 31 14.32 -5.16 10.99
CA LEU A 31 14.02 -6.59 11.01
C LEU A 31 14.74 -7.37 9.90
N ALA A 32 14.81 -6.79 8.70
CA ALA A 32 15.53 -7.39 7.57
C ALA A 32 17.06 -7.36 7.76
N ALA A 33 17.59 -6.34 8.46
CA ALA A 33 19.02 -6.15 8.68
C ALA A 33 19.59 -6.93 9.89
N LEU A 34 18.76 -7.60 10.70
CA LEU A 34 19.27 -8.43 11.80
C LEU A 34 20.20 -9.54 11.27
N PRO A 35 21.31 -9.86 11.96
CA PRO A 35 22.23 -10.93 11.56
C PRO A 35 21.54 -12.31 11.53
N SER A 36 21.99 -13.23 10.68
CA SER A 36 21.34 -14.56 10.52
C SER A 36 21.77 -15.55 11.61
N THR A 37 21.38 -15.30 12.86
CA THR A 37 21.70 -16.15 14.02
C THR A 37 20.43 -16.86 14.51
N TRP A 38 20.54 -18.02 15.16
CA TRP A 38 19.39 -18.71 15.78
C TRP A 38 18.50 -17.81 16.66
N ALA A 39 19.07 -16.79 17.31
CA ALA A 39 18.33 -15.83 18.13
C ALA A 39 17.37 -14.92 17.34
N THR A 40 17.51 -14.82 16.02
CA THR A 40 16.74 -13.87 15.20
C THR A 40 15.37 -14.37 14.79
N ALA A 41 15.17 -15.68 14.70
CA ALA A 41 13.86 -16.25 14.45
C ALA A 41 12.84 -15.91 15.55
N PRO A 42 13.12 -16.13 16.85
CA PRO A 42 12.17 -15.76 17.91
C PRO A 42 11.99 -14.24 18.05
N VAL A 43 13.05 -13.46 17.84
CA VAL A 43 12.98 -11.97 17.90
C VAL A 43 12.13 -11.41 16.77
N ALA A 44 12.28 -11.91 15.53
CA ALA A 44 11.51 -11.45 14.38
C ALA A 44 10.02 -11.80 14.52
N VAL A 45 9.71 -13.03 14.96
CA VAL A 45 8.33 -13.47 15.21
C VAL A 45 7.71 -12.70 16.38
N GLY A 46 8.45 -12.53 17.48
CA GLY A 46 8.01 -11.79 18.66
C GLY A 46 7.74 -10.31 18.36
N ALA A 47 8.63 -9.65 17.62
CA ALA A 47 8.46 -8.26 17.20
C ALA A 47 7.23 -8.10 16.28
N SER A 48 7.04 -9.01 15.32
CA SER A 48 5.87 -9.01 14.44
C SER A 48 4.57 -9.18 15.24
N ALA A 49 4.54 -10.14 16.16
CA ALA A 49 3.38 -10.39 17.02
C ALA A 49 3.07 -9.20 17.92
N ALA A 50 4.10 -8.61 18.55
CA ALA A 50 3.96 -7.42 19.38
C ALA A 50 3.43 -6.21 18.59
N LEU A 51 3.87 -6.00 17.34
CA LEU A 51 3.36 -4.94 16.48
C LEU A 51 1.89 -5.15 16.10
N TYR A 52 1.48 -6.39 15.77
CA TYR A 52 0.09 -6.69 15.46
C TYR A 52 -0.84 -6.52 16.67
N VAL A 53 -0.37 -6.89 17.86
CA VAL A 53 -1.10 -6.72 19.13
C VAL A 53 -1.16 -5.24 19.53
N GLY A 54 -0.05 -4.52 19.41
CA GLY A 54 0.08 -3.09 19.72
C GLY A 54 -0.63 -2.17 18.71
N CYS A 55 -0.95 -2.65 17.51
CA CYS A 55 -1.70 -1.90 16.50
C CYS A 55 -3.14 -1.51 16.92
N GLY A 56 -3.64 -2.04 18.04
CA GLY A 56 -4.94 -1.65 18.59
C GLY A 56 -6.15 -2.16 17.79
N MET A 57 -5.96 -3.22 16.99
CA MET A 57 -7.05 -3.92 16.28
C MET A 57 -7.78 -4.97 17.15
N GLY A 58 -7.33 -5.16 18.41
CA GLY A 58 -7.78 -6.23 19.31
C GLY A 58 -6.95 -7.50 19.16
N VAL A 59 -6.55 -8.11 20.29
CA VAL A 59 -5.60 -9.24 20.34
C VAL A 59 -6.07 -10.42 19.48
N LEU A 60 -7.35 -10.80 19.53
CA LEU A 60 -7.90 -11.91 18.73
C LEU A 60 -7.93 -11.60 17.23
N ALA A 61 -8.26 -10.37 16.85
CA ALA A 61 -8.29 -9.98 15.44
C ALA A 61 -6.87 -9.89 14.86
N GLY A 62 -5.91 -9.37 15.64
CA GLY A 62 -4.49 -9.33 15.28
C GLY A 62 -3.91 -10.71 15.01
N VAL A 63 -4.15 -11.68 15.90
CA VAL A 63 -3.67 -13.07 15.75
C VAL A 63 -4.33 -13.77 14.56
N ARG A 64 -5.64 -13.54 14.34
CA ARG A 64 -6.35 -14.13 13.19
C ARG A 64 -5.84 -13.58 11.86
N VAL A 65 -5.56 -12.27 11.78
CA VAL A 65 -5.01 -11.64 10.58
C VAL A 65 -3.58 -12.11 10.33
N LEU A 66 -2.75 -12.20 11.38
CA LEU A 66 -1.42 -12.83 11.32
C LEU A 66 -1.49 -14.23 10.71
N GLY A 67 -2.41 -15.07 11.19
CA GLY A 67 -2.61 -16.42 10.67
C GLY A 67 -3.03 -16.45 9.20
N CYS A 68 -4.01 -15.62 8.80
CA CYS A 68 -4.43 -15.52 7.40
C CYS A 68 -3.32 -15.01 6.48
N GLN A 69 -2.52 -14.05 6.94
CA GLN A 69 -1.45 -13.45 6.15
C GLN A 69 -0.26 -14.39 6.04
N ALA A 70 0.15 -15.04 7.14
CA ALA A 70 1.16 -16.10 7.10
C ALA A 70 0.73 -17.25 6.17
N TRP A 71 -0.55 -17.61 6.16
CA TRP A 71 -1.10 -18.60 5.23
C TRP A 71 -1.05 -18.14 3.77
N ALA A 72 -1.40 -16.88 3.49
CA ALA A 72 -1.27 -16.31 2.14
C ALA A 72 0.20 -16.34 1.67
N LEU A 73 1.14 -16.17 2.59
CA LEU A 73 2.57 -16.23 2.35
C LEU A 73 3.16 -17.64 2.29
N ARG A 74 2.36 -18.72 2.45
CA ARG A 74 2.88 -20.10 2.53
C ARG A 74 3.81 -20.47 1.38
N TRP A 75 3.52 -20.01 0.16
CA TRP A 75 4.36 -20.31 -1.00
C TRP A 75 5.69 -19.59 -0.95
N VAL A 76 5.71 -18.34 -0.47
CA VAL A 76 6.96 -17.59 -0.23
C VAL A 76 7.79 -18.33 0.81
N ILE A 77 7.18 -18.73 1.93
CA ILE A 77 7.83 -19.48 3.02
C ILE A 77 8.46 -20.77 2.50
N VAL A 78 7.70 -21.56 1.74
CA VAL A 78 8.17 -22.85 1.21
C VAL A 78 9.34 -22.63 0.24
N VAL A 79 9.22 -21.69 -0.71
CA VAL A 79 10.28 -21.43 -1.70
C VAL A 79 11.56 -20.93 -1.02
N THR A 80 11.46 -20.00 -0.07
CA THR A 80 12.65 -19.48 0.63
C THR A 80 13.28 -20.53 1.54
N ALA A 81 12.47 -21.27 2.31
CA ALA A 81 12.98 -22.25 3.26
C ALA A 81 13.62 -23.44 2.53
N VAL A 82 12.98 -23.99 1.49
CA VAL A 82 13.51 -25.12 0.73
C VAL A 82 14.78 -24.73 -0.02
N GLY A 83 14.79 -23.57 -0.68
CA GLY A 83 15.99 -23.08 -1.35
C GLY A 83 17.15 -22.92 -0.37
N GLN A 84 16.92 -22.27 0.77
CA GLN A 84 17.98 -22.04 1.74
C GLN A 84 18.44 -23.31 2.45
N LEU A 85 17.54 -24.26 2.69
CA LEU A 85 17.88 -25.54 3.30
C LEU A 85 18.83 -26.34 2.39
N LEU A 86 18.63 -26.28 1.08
CA LEU A 86 19.48 -26.96 0.09
C LEU A 86 20.86 -26.31 -0.06
N PHE A 87 20.97 -24.98 0.06
CA PHE A 87 22.21 -24.25 -0.26
C PHE A 87 23.03 -23.78 0.96
N LEU A 88 22.39 -23.39 2.07
CA LEU A 88 23.04 -22.74 3.22
C LEU A 88 22.92 -23.52 4.54
N GLY A 89 22.09 -24.57 4.58
CA GLY A 89 21.86 -25.38 5.76
C GLY A 89 20.70 -24.89 6.65
N PRO A 90 20.36 -25.68 7.69
CA PRO A 90 19.12 -25.52 8.45
C PRO A 90 19.05 -24.23 9.28
N GLU A 91 20.16 -23.77 9.85
CA GLU A 91 20.19 -22.53 10.64
C GLU A 91 19.86 -21.30 9.79
N ALA A 92 20.56 -21.16 8.66
CA ALA A 92 20.36 -20.04 7.75
C ALA A 92 18.95 -20.05 7.12
N ALA A 93 18.42 -21.24 6.81
CA ALA A 93 17.08 -21.39 6.26
C ALA A 93 15.98 -20.88 7.20
N VAL A 94 16.06 -21.25 8.48
CA VAL A 94 15.07 -20.82 9.49
C VAL A 94 15.22 -19.33 9.78
N ALA A 95 16.44 -18.85 10.02
CA ALA A 95 16.69 -17.45 10.35
C ALA A 95 16.31 -16.50 9.20
N ASN A 96 16.65 -16.85 7.96
CA ASN A 96 16.36 -15.99 6.82
C ASN A 96 14.88 -16.02 6.41
N THR A 97 14.25 -17.20 6.44
CA THR A 97 12.80 -17.29 6.19
C THR A 97 12.01 -16.52 7.24
N ALA A 98 12.37 -16.62 8.53
CA ALA A 98 11.70 -15.87 9.60
C ALA A 98 11.81 -14.34 9.41
N ARG A 99 12.98 -13.83 9.01
CA ARG A 99 13.18 -12.39 8.72
C ARG A 99 12.31 -11.90 7.56
N VAL A 100 12.29 -12.64 6.45
CA VAL A 100 11.50 -12.28 5.26
C VAL A 100 10.01 -12.28 5.60
N VAL A 101 9.53 -13.29 6.31
CA VAL A 101 8.13 -13.38 6.73
C VAL A 101 7.78 -12.24 7.69
N ALA A 102 8.62 -11.96 8.68
CA ALA A 102 8.41 -10.86 9.61
C ALA A 102 8.31 -9.50 8.89
N ALA A 103 9.24 -9.22 7.97
CA ALA A 103 9.23 -7.99 7.19
C ALA A 103 7.96 -7.88 6.32
N LEU A 104 7.53 -8.97 5.67
CA LEU A 104 6.31 -8.99 4.86
C LEU A 104 5.04 -8.86 5.71
N LEU A 105 5.03 -9.42 6.92
CA LEU A 105 3.94 -9.24 7.89
C LEU A 105 3.83 -7.76 8.29
N VAL A 106 4.95 -7.14 8.69
CA VAL A 106 4.99 -5.70 9.01
C VAL A 106 4.56 -4.85 7.81
N ALA A 107 5.02 -5.17 6.59
CA ALA A 107 4.62 -4.47 5.38
C ALA A 107 3.12 -4.58 5.09
N GLY A 108 2.52 -5.76 5.29
CA GLY A 108 1.08 -5.95 5.06
C GLY A 108 0.17 -5.29 6.10
N LEU A 109 0.69 -4.84 7.25
CA LEU A 109 -0.05 -3.96 8.17
C LEU A 109 -0.38 -2.61 7.52
N VAL A 110 0.46 -2.12 6.61
CA VAL A 110 0.27 -0.81 5.96
C VAL A 110 -1.06 -0.73 5.20
N PRO A 111 -1.35 -1.61 4.22
CA PRO A 111 -2.61 -1.56 3.47
C PRO A 111 -3.84 -1.92 4.31
N LEU A 112 -3.67 -2.66 5.41
CA LEU A 112 -4.77 -2.99 6.32
C LEU A 112 -5.17 -1.82 7.22
N THR A 113 -4.20 -0.98 7.60
CA THR A 113 -4.39 0.07 8.62
C THR A 113 -4.33 1.48 8.05
N THR A 114 -4.09 1.66 6.75
CA THR A 114 -3.99 2.97 6.11
C THR A 114 -4.85 2.99 4.84
N PRO A 115 -5.78 3.95 4.70
CA PRO A 115 -6.55 4.07 3.47
C PRO A 115 -5.66 4.57 2.33
N VAL A 116 -6.00 4.18 1.09
CA VAL A 116 -5.21 4.51 -0.11
C VAL A 116 -5.02 6.03 -0.25
N ALA A 117 -6.04 6.83 0.06
CA ALA A 117 -5.94 8.29 0.05
C ALA A 117 -4.85 8.80 1.01
N ALA A 118 -4.85 8.35 2.27
CA ALA A 118 -3.86 8.78 3.26
C ALA A 118 -2.43 8.31 2.94
N THR A 119 -2.25 7.13 2.32
CA THR A 119 -0.93 6.71 1.84
C THR A 119 -0.40 7.61 0.74
N LEU A 120 -1.29 8.12 -0.13
CA LEU A 120 -0.93 9.02 -1.20
C LEU A 120 -0.65 10.44 -0.69
N ASP A 121 -1.42 10.94 0.28
CA ASP A 121 -1.15 12.23 0.95
C ASP A 121 0.20 12.21 1.68
N ALA A 122 0.54 11.09 2.32
CA ALA A 122 1.84 10.89 2.96
C ALA A 122 2.99 10.90 1.95
N LEU A 123 2.79 10.27 0.80
CA LEU A 123 3.76 10.29 -0.30
C LEU A 123 3.95 11.72 -0.83
N GLU A 124 2.86 12.48 -1.00
CA GLU A 124 2.93 13.90 -1.39
C GLU A 124 3.78 14.72 -0.41
N HIS A 125 3.49 14.61 0.89
CA HIS A 125 4.23 15.33 1.92
C HIS A 125 5.71 14.92 1.96
N GLY A 126 6.01 13.64 1.72
CA GLY A 126 7.37 13.11 1.63
C GLY A 126 8.14 13.58 0.39
N LEU A 127 7.46 13.99 -0.68
CA LEU A 127 8.07 14.53 -1.90
C LEU A 127 8.34 16.05 -1.83
N ARG A 128 7.68 16.79 -0.92
CA ARG A 128 7.95 18.22 -0.68
C ARG A 128 9.40 18.60 -0.35
N PRO A 129 10.19 17.83 0.43
CA PRO A 129 11.58 18.19 0.72
C PRO A 129 12.54 18.10 -0.49
N LEU A 130 12.13 17.53 -1.63
CA LEU A 130 12.92 17.54 -2.88
C LEU A 130 12.87 18.90 -3.63
N ARG A 131 12.23 19.92 -3.02
CA ARG A 131 12.24 21.35 -3.41
C ARG A 131 13.58 21.91 -3.89
N PRO A 132 14.74 21.65 -3.25
CA PRO A 132 15.99 22.32 -3.64
C PRO A 132 16.56 21.88 -5.00
N VAL A 133 15.97 20.88 -5.67
CA VAL A 133 16.39 20.40 -7.00
C VAL A 133 15.78 21.24 -8.15
N GLY A 134 15.19 22.40 -7.86
CA GLY A 134 14.61 23.30 -8.87
C GLY A 134 13.15 23.00 -9.24
N VAL A 135 12.45 22.24 -8.40
CA VAL A 135 11.04 21.87 -8.60
C VAL A 135 10.14 22.87 -7.87
N ASP A 136 9.24 23.54 -8.62
CA ASP A 136 8.19 24.38 -8.01
C ASP A 136 7.19 23.50 -7.26
N ALA A 137 7.42 23.36 -5.97
CA ALA A 137 6.62 22.52 -5.11
C ALA A 137 5.20 23.04 -4.86
N ALA A 138 4.89 24.32 -5.15
CA ALA A 138 3.50 24.76 -5.14
C ALA A 138 2.75 24.12 -6.32
N ARG A 139 3.37 24.12 -7.51
CA ARG A 139 2.85 23.46 -8.72
C ARG A 139 2.78 21.95 -8.55
N VAL A 140 3.78 21.31 -7.93
CA VAL A 140 3.75 19.86 -7.66
C VAL A 140 2.69 19.49 -6.64
N ALA A 141 2.58 20.22 -5.52
CA ALA A 141 1.53 19.95 -4.53
C ALA A 141 0.13 20.08 -5.16
N LEU A 142 -0.07 21.09 -6.01
CA LEU A 142 -1.31 21.27 -6.75
C LEU A 142 -1.58 20.08 -7.69
N LEU A 143 -0.60 19.68 -8.50
CA LEU A 143 -0.72 18.54 -9.42
C LEU A 143 -1.05 17.26 -8.68
N VAL A 144 -0.39 16.98 -7.56
CA VAL A 144 -0.65 15.79 -6.76
C VAL A 144 -2.05 15.87 -6.15
N THR A 145 -2.43 16.98 -5.52
CA THR A 145 -3.78 17.17 -4.97
C THR A 145 -4.86 16.90 -6.04
N ILE A 146 -4.72 17.49 -7.23
CA ILE A 146 -5.64 17.27 -8.34
C ILE A 146 -5.65 15.78 -8.72
N ALA A 147 -4.48 15.16 -8.96
CA ALA A 147 -4.39 13.75 -9.31
C ALA A 147 -5.10 12.85 -8.28
N LEU A 148 -4.87 13.08 -6.98
CA LEU A 148 -5.47 12.31 -5.89
C LEU A 148 -6.99 12.46 -5.83
N THR A 149 -7.51 13.66 -6.04
CA THR A 149 -8.96 13.90 -6.12
C THR A 149 -9.60 13.36 -7.39
N THR A 150 -8.84 13.24 -8.49
CA THR A 150 -9.31 12.73 -9.78
C THR A 150 -9.33 11.19 -9.85
N ILE A 151 -8.43 10.49 -9.17
CA ILE A 151 -8.40 9.00 -9.12
C ILE A 151 -9.78 8.37 -8.79
N PRO A 152 -10.50 8.78 -7.72
CA PRO A 152 -11.81 8.20 -7.41
C PRO A 152 -12.87 8.54 -8.48
N VAL A 153 -12.80 9.72 -9.10
CA VAL A 153 -13.68 10.13 -10.20
C VAL A 153 -13.49 9.21 -11.41
N LEU A 154 -12.24 9.00 -11.84
CA LEU A 154 -11.91 8.10 -12.94
C LEU A 154 -12.30 6.64 -12.63
N SER A 155 -12.15 6.22 -11.38
CA SER A 155 -12.55 4.87 -10.95
C SER A 155 -14.06 4.66 -11.06
N LYS A 156 -14.85 5.69 -10.76
CA LYS A 156 -16.31 5.69 -10.93
C LYS A 156 -16.69 5.65 -12.41
N LEU A 157 -16.10 6.51 -13.22
CA LEU A 157 -16.30 6.53 -14.68
C LEU A 157 -15.99 5.17 -15.34
N ALA A 158 -14.91 4.51 -14.91
CA ALA A 158 -14.58 3.16 -15.36
C ALA A 158 -15.61 2.10 -14.90
N GLY A 159 -16.28 2.31 -13.77
CA GLY A 159 -17.45 1.54 -13.33
C GLY A 159 -18.63 1.74 -14.26
N ASP A 160 -19.03 3.00 -14.47
CA ASP A 160 -20.18 3.39 -15.28
C ASP A 160 -20.06 2.87 -16.73
N ILE A 161 -18.86 2.93 -17.32
CA ILE A 161 -18.59 2.37 -18.66
C ILE A 161 -18.79 0.85 -18.70
N ARG A 162 -18.32 0.13 -17.68
CA ARG A 162 -18.51 -1.32 -17.60
C ARG A 162 -19.98 -1.69 -17.44
N ASP A 163 -20.72 -0.91 -16.66
CA ASP A 163 -22.15 -1.13 -16.43
C ASP A 163 -22.95 -0.84 -17.71
N ALA A 164 -22.63 0.24 -18.43
CA ALA A 164 -23.20 0.55 -19.74
C ALA A 164 -22.89 -0.53 -20.80
N GLN A 165 -21.69 -1.10 -20.80
CA GLN A 165 -21.35 -2.22 -21.69
C GLN A 165 -22.20 -3.46 -21.38
N ARG A 166 -22.38 -3.80 -20.10
CA ARG A 166 -23.24 -4.92 -19.70
C ARG A 166 -24.69 -4.69 -20.10
N ALA A 167 -25.22 -3.48 -19.93
CA ALA A 167 -26.57 -3.12 -20.35
C ALA A 167 -26.78 -3.26 -21.86
N ARG A 168 -25.72 -3.04 -22.66
CA ARG A 168 -25.72 -3.27 -24.12
C ARG A 168 -25.47 -4.73 -24.52
N GLY A 169 -25.46 -5.67 -23.57
CA GLY A 169 -25.19 -7.08 -23.81
C GLY A 169 -23.72 -7.40 -24.16
N LEU A 170 -22.81 -6.43 -24.02
CA LEU A 170 -21.40 -6.62 -24.32
C LEU A 170 -20.68 -7.19 -23.08
N ARG A 171 -19.88 -8.25 -23.29
CA ARG A 171 -18.94 -8.70 -22.25
C ARG A 171 -17.92 -7.59 -21.98
N PRO A 172 -17.77 -7.10 -20.73
CA PRO A 172 -16.81 -6.07 -20.42
C PRO A 172 -15.40 -6.58 -20.72
N SER A 173 -14.66 -5.84 -21.53
CA SER A 173 -13.27 -6.15 -21.90
C SER A 173 -12.46 -4.87 -21.93
N LEU A 174 -11.18 -4.97 -21.53
CA LEU A 174 -10.25 -3.83 -21.52
C LEU A 174 -10.18 -3.13 -22.88
N ALA A 175 -10.07 -3.90 -23.98
CA ALA A 175 -10.00 -3.35 -25.33
C ALA A 175 -11.25 -2.50 -25.70
N ARG A 176 -12.46 -2.99 -25.39
CA ARG A 176 -13.71 -2.27 -25.70
C ARG A 176 -13.99 -1.09 -24.77
N GLY A 177 -13.47 -1.13 -23.55
CA GLY A 177 -13.62 -0.06 -22.56
C GLY A 177 -12.58 1.06 -22.69
N ALA A 178 -11.42 0.77 -23.28
CA ALA A 178 -10.30 1.71 -23.35
C ALA A 178 -10.63 2.99 -24.11
N LEU A 179 -11.21 2.88 -25.31
CA LEU A 179 -11.59 4.04 -26.14
C LEU A 179 -12.60 4.96 -25.44
N PRO A 180 -13.75 4.46 -24.96
CA PRO A 180 -14.71 5.29 -24.21
C PRO A 180 -14.09 5.91 -22.95
N PHE A 181 -13.28 5.13 -22.23
CA PHE A 181 -12.60 5.62 -21.03
C PHE A 181 -11.65 6.76 -21.36
N LEU A 182 -10.81 6.62 -22.40
CA LEU A 182 -9.88 7.64 -22.84
C LEU A 182 -10.61 8.94 -23.20
N VAL A 183 -11.67 8.86 -24.00
CA VAL A 183 -12.46 10.03 -24.42
C VAL A 183 -13.04 10.77 -23.21
N VAL A 184 -13.63 10.04 -22.27
CA VAL A 184 -14.22 10.66 -21.07
C VAL A 184 -13.13 11.22 -20.13
N THR A 185 -11.99 10.54 -20.01
CA THR A 185 -10.86 11.04 -19.21
C THR A 185 -10.23 12.30 -19.80
N LEU A 186 -10.09 12.39 -21.13
CA LEU A 186 -9.57 13.58 -21.81
C LEU A 186 -10.53 14.76 -21.63
N ARG A 187 -11.82 14.54 -21.85
CA ARG A 187 -12.82 15.58 -21.61
C ARG A 187 -12.81 16.07 -20.17
N HIS A 188 -12.67 15.17 -19.20
CA HIS A 188 -12.55 15.54 -17.80
C HIS A 188 -11.29 16.36 -17.51
N ALA A 189 -10.17 16.06 -18.19
CA ALA A 189 -8.93 16.83 -18.07
C ALA A 189 -9.08 18.23 -18.68
N ASP A 190 -9.75 18.35 -19.83
CA ASP A 190 -10.05 19.63 -20.48
C ASP A 190 -10.96 20.50 -19.58
N ASP A 191 -12.05 19.93 -19.08
CA ASP A 191 -13.00 20.62 -18.17
C ASP A 191 -12.29 21.10 -16.87
N LEU A 192 -11.37 20.28 -16.32
CA LEU A 192 -10.55 20.66 -15.18
C LEU A 192 -9.55 21.76 -15.52
N GLY A 193 -8.92 21.71 -16.69
CA GLY A 193 -8.00 22.73 -17.17
C GLY A 193 -8.67 24.09 -17.32
N ASP A 194 -9.84 24.12 -17.94
CA ASP A 194 -10.66 25.33 -18.10
C ASP A 194 -11.08 25.91 -16.73
N ALA A 195 -11.46 25.05 -15.78
CA ALA A 195 -11.81 25.47 -14.44
C ALA A 195 -10.62 26.06 -13.66
N LEU A 196 -9.41 25.51 -13.83
CA LEU A 196 -8.19 26.05 -13.23
C LEU A 196 -7.80 27.39 -13.85
N ALA A 197 -7.89 27.50 -15.18
CA ALA A 197 -7.62 28.73 -15.90
C ALA A 197 -8.58 29.86 -15.47
N ALA A 198 -9.88 29.56 -15.30
CA ALA A 198 -10.88 30.50 -14.80
C ALA A 198 -10.60 30.97 -13.36
N ARG A 199 -9.92 30.15 -12.55
CA ARG A 199 -9.48 30.50 -11.19
C ARG A 199 -8.15 31.26 -11.16
N GLY A 200 -7.57 31.59 -12.32
CA GLY A 200 -6.31 32.32 -12.42
C GLY A 200 -5.06 31.47 -12.17
N ILE A 201 -5.18 30.14 -12.17
CA ILE A 201 -4.07 29.21 -12.03
C ILE A 201 -3.55 28.89 -13.43
N ARG A 202 -2.29 29.26 -13.75
CA ARG A 202 -1.62 29.03 -15.04
C ARG A 202 -0.36 28.17 -14.91
#